data_AF-A0A914VNS4-F1
#
_entry.id   AF-A0A914VNS4-F1
#
_cell.length_a   1.000
_cell.length_b   1.000
_cell.length_c   1.000
_cell.angle_alpha   90.00
_cell.angle_beta   90.00
_cell.angle_gamma   90.00
#
_symmetry.space_group_name_H-M   'P 1'
#
loop_
_entity.id
_entity.type
_entity.pdbx_description
1 polymer ?
#
loop_
_entity_poly.entity_id
_entity_poly.type
_entity_poly.pdbx_seq_one_letter_code
_entity_poly.pdbx_strand_id
1 'polypeptide(L)'
;MAETDWTCIRTLAHLADLRAADGESWPKLTDVTSQLLPHDQLLASRLTKAGSGRVGSSLTAYVCARVHRRLRALAVASSSKQAVQLEMSATAVLGRMEAIGFGFDRRLCDEWVKEFRERMQSLETEAHSIAGVGFNLDSPSAVANVLFSRLGLAHPGGMSTAKRHYATNRTVLEQLSKSHRLPAVILEWRQLNNALDTALAPLSRLVDDDQRVRGRFDPFTATGRISMHQPNIQSIPKTKFAHADGERQSVRALFKATEGYSLIMIDYSQLELRVLAHMSNDARLLAVLNSRSGDVFDSIARQWKSVLGPVERQKVKQVCYGIIYGMGPTTLAEQMGTDVETARKFTNQFYSDFPGVRKWIDETIELCASRGHIRTLLGRSRRLPHIHSKVAADRSRAERQAINSTIQGSAADIFKCALIDVEKVVAANAGRLVMQIHDEVIVEVPTDRLPTVSPQLTTAMETCRNDLRVKLFVKLKCGKTWDI
;
A
#
# COMPACT_ATOMS: atom_id res chain seq x y z
N MET A 1 -7.25 -25.24 -14.88
CA MET A 1 -7.53 -24.11 -15.79
C MET A 1 -7.29 -22.85 -14.99
N ALA A 2 -6.17 -22.17 -15.21
CA ALA A 2 -5.96 -20.86 -14.63
C ALA A 2 -7.12 -19.96 -15.07
N GLU A 3 -7.73 -19.22 -14.15
CA GLU A 3 -8.54 -18.06 -14.53
C GLU A 3 -7.65 -17.21 -15.44
N THR A 4 -7.89 -17.26 -16.75
CA THR A 4 -7.25 -16.37 -17.71
C THR A 4 -7.64 -14.97 -17.27
N ASP A 5 -6.66 -14.22 -16.78
CA ASP A 5 -6.90 -12.94 -16.12
C ASP A 5 -7.37 -11.94 -17.17
N TRP A 6 -8.67 -11.64 -17.17
CA TRP A 6 -9.29 -10.66 -18.05
C TRP A 6 -9.02 -9.24 -17.52
N THR A 7 -7.77 -8.91 -17.17
CA THR A 7 -7.41 -7.71 -16.41
C THR A 7 -7.97 -6.44 -17.06
N CYS A 8 -7.86 -6.29 -18.39
CA CYS A 8 -8.45 -5.16 -19.09
C CYS A 8 -9.98 -5.06 -18.92
N ILE A 9 -10.69 -6.20 -18.97
CA ILE A 9 -12.15 -6.26 -18.77
C ILE A 9 -12.49 -5.87 -17.33
N ARG A 10 -11.74 -6.39 -16.34
CA ARG A 10 -11.93 -6.07 -14.92
C ARG A 10 -11.66 -4.60 -14.63
N THR A 11 -10.57 -4.04 -15.15
CA THR A 11 -10.25 -2.61 -15.04
C THR A 11 -11.35 -1.74 -15.66
N LEU A 12 -11.86 -2.08 -16.85
CA LEU A 12 -12.95 -1.30 -17.45
C LEU A 12 -14.28 -1.46 -16.69
N ALA A 13 -14.61 -2.66 -16.21
CA ALA A 13 -15.79 -2.88 -15.39
C ALA A 13 -15.72 -2.08 -14.08
N HIS A 14 -14.54 -2.02 -13.46
CA HIS A 14 -14.26 -1.18 -12.30
C HIS A 14 -14.52 0.29 -12.60
N LEU A 15 -13.96 0.83 -13.68
CA LEU A 15 -14.12 2.23 -14.07
C LEU A 15 -15.54 2.59 -14.53
N ALA A 16 -16.29 1.60 -15.01
CA ALA A 16 -17.71 1.71 -15.33
C ALA A 16 -18.62 1.63 -14.10
N ASP A 17 -18.06 1.34 -12.92
CA ASP A 17 -18.77 1.08 -11.67
C ASP A 17 -19.71 -0.13 -11.71
N LEU A 18 -19.37 -1.16 -12.50
CA LEU A 18 -20.10 -2.43 -12.45
C LEU A 18 -19.71 -3.22 -11.20
N ARG A 19 -20.70 -3.79 -10.51
CA ARG A 19 -20.55 -4.62 -9.32
C ARG A 19 -21.33 -5.93 -9.51
N ALA A 20 -20.91 -6.96 -8.78
CA ALA A 20 -21.68 -8.18 -8.62
C ALA A 20 -22.97 -7.90 -7.83
N ALA A 21 -23.84 -8.91 -7.73
CA ALA A 21 -25.15 -8.79 -7.08
C ALA A 21 -25.07 -8.42 -5.57
N ASP A 22 -23.94 -8.69 -4.92
CA ASP A 22 -23.68 -8.32 -3.52
C ASP A 22 -23.30 -6.83 -3.35
N GLY A 23 -23.12 -6.08 -4.45
CA GLY A 23 -22.75 -4.67 -4.45
C GLY A 23 -21.29 -4.38 -4.08
N GLU A 24 -20.53 -5.39 -3.68
CA GLU A 24 -19.17 -5.25 -3.15
C GLU A 24 -18.13 -6.00 -3.98
N SER A 25 -18.47 -7.19 -4.49
CA SER A 25 -17.55 -8.01 -5.27
C SER A 25 -17.59 -7.67 -6.76
N TRP A 26 -16.54 -8.11 -7.45
CA TRP A 26 -16.39 -7.86 -8.88
C TRP A 26 -17.23 -8.85 -9.68
N PRO A 27 -18.00 -8.38 -10.68
CA PRO A 27 -18.83 -9.26 -11.47
C PRO A 27 -17.95 -10.24 -12.27
N LYS A 28 -18.35 -11.51 -12.31
CA LYS A 28 -17.68 -12.51 -13.15
C LYS A 28 -17.87 -12.14 -14.62
N LEU A 29 -17.00 -12.66 -15.50
CA LEU A 29 -17.14 -12.42 -16.94
C LEU A 29 -18.53 -12.83 -17.45
N THR A 30 -19.12 -13.89 -16.89
CA THR A 30 -20.51 -14.33 -17.18
C THR A 30 -21.55 -13.27 -16.82
N ASP A 31 -21.37 -12.58 -15.70
CA ASP A 31 -22.30 -11.57 -15.20
C ASP A 31 -22.21 -10.32 -16.07
N VAL A 32 -20.98 -9.87 -16.36
CA VAL A 32 -20.72 -8.75 -17.28
C VAL A 32 -21.26 -9.04 -18.68
N THR A 33 -21.07 -10.27 -19.17
CA THR A 33 -21.58 -10.69 -20.48
C THR A 33 -23.11 -10.65 -20.50
N SER A 34 -23.77 -11.16 -19.45
CA SER A 34 -25.24 -11.19 -19.37
C SER A 34 -25.83 -9.78 -19.28
N GLN A 35 -25.19 -8.88 -18.53
CA GLN A 35 -25.61 -7.49 -18.40
C GLN A 35 -25.39 -6.70 -19.69
N LEU A 36 -24.25 -6.89 -20.37
CA LEU A 36 -23.84 -6.04 -21.49
C LEU A 36 -24.18 -6.61 -22.85
N LEU A 37 -24.43 -7.91 -22.99
CA LEU A 37 -24.77 -8.58 -24.25
C LEU A 37 -26.08 -9.38 -24.10
N PRO A 38 -27.23 -8.72 -23.87
CA PRO A 38 -28.48 -9.39 -23.55
C PRO A 38 -29.04 -10.26 -24.69
N HIS A 39 -28.74 -9.94 -25.96
CA HIS A 39 -29.10 -10.79 -27.11
C HIS A 39 -28.21 -12.03 -27.27
N ASP A 40 -27.12 -12.09 -26.51
CA ASP A 40 -26.12 -13.16 -26.54
C ASP A 40 -26.13 -13.98 -25.24
N GLN A 41 -27.24 -14.03 -24.47
CA GLN A 41 -27.33 -14.78 -23.20
C GLN A 41 -26.93 -16.25 -23.33
N LEU A 42 -27.20 -16.87 -24.49
CA LEU A 42 -26.75 -18.22 -24.80
C LEU A 42 -25.23 -18.34 -24.79
N LEU A 43 -24.47 -17.29 -25.14
CA LEU A 43 -23.00 -17.29 -25.08
C LEU A 43 -22.49 -17.32 -23.64
N ALA A 44 -23.13 -16.60 -22.71
CA ALA A 44 -22.78 -16.66 -21.29
C ALA A 44 -22.94 -18.08 -20.72
N SER A 45 -24.00 -18.79 -21.12
CA SER A 45 -24.22 -20.19 -20.75
C SER A 45 -23.25 -21.17 -21.43
N ARG A 46 -22.68 -20.80 -22.59
CA ARG A 46 -21.69 -21.60 -23.32
C ARG A 46 -20.27 -21.38 -22.79
N LEU A 47 -19.96 -20.21 -22.23
CA LEU A 47 -18.68 -19.94 -21.55
C LEU A 47 -18.46 -20.91 -20.38
N THR A 48 -19.52 -21.27 -19.66
CA THR A 48 -19.47 -22.22 -18.53
C THR A 48 -19.51 -23.69 -18.96
N LYS A 49 -19.93 -23.99 -20.20
CA LYS A 49 -20.19 -25.35 -20.71
C LYS A 49 -19.30 -25.78 -21.89
N ALA A 50 -18.25 -25.02 -22.22
CA ALA A 50 -17.42 -25.33 -23.39
C ALA A 50 -16.66 -26.65 -23.19
N GLY A 51 -17.04 -27.70 -23.93
CA GLY A 51 -16.52 -29.07 -23.78
C GLY A 51 -15.10 -29.32 -24.31
N SER A 52 -14.46 -28.36 -25.00
CA SER A 52 -13.04 -28.43 -25.38
C SER A 52 -12.33 -27.10 -25.15
N GLY A 53 -11.05 -27.15 -24.78
CA GLY A 53 -10.24 -25.95 -24.50
C GLY A 53 -10.19 -24.97 -25.67
N ARG A 54 -10.12 -25.47 -26.91
CA ARG A 54 -10.08 -24.62 -28.12
C ARG A 54 -11.38 -23.84 -28.32
N VAL A 55 -12.53 -24.51 -28.25
CA VAL A 55 -13.84 -23.87 -28.40
C VAL A 55 -14.08 -22.87 -27.27
N GLY A 56 -13.69 -23.23 -26.04
CA GLY A 56 -13.72 -22.33 -24.89
C GLY A 56 -12.90 -21.05 -25.13
N SER A 57 -11.63 -21.18 -25.52
CA SER A 57 -10.76 -20.03 -25.79
C SER A 57 -11.28 -19.13 -26.92
N SER A 58 -11.76 -19.72 -28.03
CA SER A 58 -12.32 -18.94 -29.15
C SER A 58 -13.59 -18.19 -28.73
N LEU A 59 -14.48 -18.84 -27.97
CA LEU A 59 -15.69 -18.21 -27.45
C LEU A 59 -15.33 -17.06 -26.49
N THR A 60 -14.37 -17.28 -25.59
CA THR A 60 -14.01 -16.24 -24.64
C THR A 60 -13.34 -15.05 -25.32
N ALA A 61 -12.46 -15.27 -26.30
CA ALA A 61 -11.91 -14.18 -27.10
C ALA A 61 -13.00 -13.37 -27.82
N TYR A 62 -13.98 -14.05 -28.43
CA TYR A 62 -15.13 -13.41 -29.08
C TYR A 62 -15.96 -12.55 -28.11
N VAL A 63 -16.23 -13.07 -26.91
CA VAL A 63 -16.99 -12.37 -25.87
C VAL A 63 -16.22 -11.18 -25.33
N CYS A 64 -14.95 -11.38 -24.94
CA CYS A 64 -14.10 -10.32 -24.40
C CYS A 64 -13.98 -9.13 -25.35
N ALA A 65 -13.79 -9.35 -26.65
CA ALA A 65 -13.71 -8.26 -27.63
C ALA A 65 -14.99 -7.38 -27.66
N ARG A 66 -16.17 -8.00 -27.60
CA ARG A 66 -17.47 -7.27 -27.59
C ARG A 66 -17.73 -6.57 -26.26
N VAL A 67 -17.51 -7.28 -25.17
CA VAL A 67 -17.65 -6.76 -23.80
C VAL A 67 -16.71 -5.57 -23.60
N HIS A 68 -15.45 -5.68 -24.02
CA HIS A 68 -14.47 -4.61 -23.95
C HIS A 68 -14.96 -3.32 -24.61
N ARG A 69 -15.51 -3.41 -25.83
CA ARG A 69 -16.02 -2.22 -26.56
C ARG A 69 -17.16 -1.52 -25.80
N ARG A 70 -18.13 -2.28 -25.28
CA ARG A 70 -19.25 -1.71 -24.50
C ARG A 70 -18.78 -1.16 -23.17
N LEU A 71 -17.96 -1.91 -22.45
CA LEU A 71 -17.37 -1.49 -21.18
C LEU A 71 -16.55 -0.21 -21.31
N ARG A 72 -15.75 -0.07 -22.38
CA ARG A 72 -14.97 1.14 -22.59
C ARG A 72 -15.85 2.38 -22.71
N ALA A 73 -16.98 2.28 -23.43
CA ALA A 73 -17.93 3.38 -23.53
C ALA A 73 -18.56 3.73 -22.18
N LEU A 74 -18.97 2.72 -21.40
CA LEU A 74 -19.52 2.92 -20.06
C LEU A 74 -18.49 3.50 -19.08
N ALA A 75 -17.27 2.99 -19.10
CA ALA A 75 -16.18 3.47 -18.26
C ALA A 75 -15.83 4.94 -18.54
N VAL A 76 -15.83 5.36 -19.81
CA VAL A 76 -15.62 6.76 -20.19
C VAL A 76 -16.77 7.64 -19.71
N ALA A 77 -18.02 7.15 -19.77
CA ALA A 77 -19.19 7.89 -19.30
C ALA A 77 -19.20 8.03 -17.77
N SER A 78 -18.90 6.95 -17.03
CA SER A 78 -18.92 6.93 -15.55
C SER A 78 -17.74 7.70 -14.94
N SER A 79 -16.54 7.49 -15.48
CA SER A 79 -15.30 8.12 -15.03
C SER A 79 -14.92 9.27 -15.97
N SER A 80 -13.86 9.12 -16.75
CA SER A 80 -13.45 10.06 -17.79
C SER A 80 -12.64 9.33 -18.86
N LYS A 81 -12.49 9.94 -20.04
CA LYS A 81 -11.61 9.42 -21.10
C LYS A 81 -10.14 9.35 -20.64
N GLN A 82 -9.68 10.34 -19.87
CA GLN A 82 -8.30 10.40 -19.37
C GLN A 82 -8.01 9.29 -18.37
N ALA A 83 -8.91 9.06 -17.40
CA ALA A 83 -8.79 7.98 -16.44
C ALA A 83 -8.76 6.60 -17.12
N VAL A 84 -9.68 6.36 -18.08
CA VAL A 84 -9.70 5.10 -18.83
C VAL A 84 -8.41 4.90 -19.63
N GLN A 85 -7.91 5.94 -20.30
CA GLN A 85 -6.67 5.84 -21.07
C GLN A 85 -5.46 5.55 -20.18
N LEU A 86 -5.37 6.23 -19.03
CA LEU A 86 -4.32 6.02 -18.04
C LEU A 86 -4.32 4.58 -17.54
N GLU A 87 -5.46 4.09 -17.09
CA GLU A 87 -5.60 2.76 -16.50
C GLU A 87 -5.28 1.64 -17.49
N MET A 88 -5.72 1.78 -18.75
CA MET A 88 -5.37 0.83 -19.82
C MET A 88 -3.87 0.84 -20.14
N SER A 89 -3.26 2.02 -20.16
CA SER A 89 -1.83 2.16 -20.45
C SER A 89 -0.98 1.61 -19.30
N ALA A 90 -1.35 1.93 -18.05
CA ALA A 90 -0.69 1.42 -16.86
C ALA A 90 -0.84 -0.10 -16.74
N THR A 91 -2.00 -0.68 -17.07
CA THR A 91 -2.22 -2.14 -17.09
C THR A 91 -1.22 -2.84 -18.02
N ALA A 92 -0.93 -2.24 -19.19
CA ALA A 92 0.07 -2.80 -20.11
C ALA A 92 1.51 -2.74 -19.56
N VAL A 93 1.85 -1.68 -18.82
CA VAL A 93 3.15 -1.57 -18.13
C VAL A 93 3.26 -2.64 -17.04
N LEU A 94 2.22 -2.80 -16.22
CA LEU A 94 2.19 -3.79 -15.16
C LEU A 94 2.33 -5.22 -15.72
N GLY A 95 1.64 -5.56 -16.81
CA GLY A 95 1.79 -6.87 -17.44
C GLY A 95 3.23 -7.14 -17.94
N ARG A 96 3.97 -6.11 -18.38
CA ARG A 96 5.40 -6.26 -18.68
C ARG A 96 6.23 -6.47 -17.42
N MET A 97 5.94 -5.75 -16.35
CA MET A 97 6.60 -5.96 -15.04
C MET A 97 6.38 -7.38 -14.52
N GLU A 98 5.18 -7.95 -14.66
CA GLU A 98 4.89 -9.35 -14.29
C GLU A 98 5.74 -10.33 -15.11
N ALA A 99 5.86 -10.12 -16.42
CA ALA A 99 6.68 -10.97 -17.29
C ALA A 99 8.18 -10.87 -16.95
N ILE A 100 8.64 -9.67 -16.59
CA ILE A 100 10.03 -9.42 -16.20
C ILE A 100 10.33 -10.03 -14.83
N GLY A 101 9.51 -9.77 -13.80
CA GLY A 101 9.78 -10.18 -12.42
C GLY A 101 10.90 -9.38 -11.74
N PHE A 102 11.28 -9.77 -10.52
CA PHE A 102 12.37 -9.15 -9.76
C PHE A 102 13.45 -10.19 -9.43
N GLY A 103 14.71 -9.89 -9.77
CA GLY A 103 15.86 -10.75 -9.45
C GLY A 103 15.96 -11.07 -7.97
N PHE A 104 16.23 -12.34 -7.66
CA PHE A 104 16.18 -12.89 -6.31
C PHE A 104 17.33 -13.88 -6.07
N ASP A 105 17.95 -13.83 -4.89
CA ASP A 105 19.00 -14.76 -4.49
C ASP A 105 18.41 -15.95 -3.73
N ARG A 106 18.08 -17.02 -4.47
CA ARG A 106 17.51 -18.23 -3.88
C ARG A 106 18.46 -18.90 -2.89
N ARG A 107 19.76 -18.95 -3.21
CA ARG A 107 20.76 -19.61 -2.36
C ARG A 107 20.86 -18.92 -1.00
N LEU A 108 21.00 -17.60 -1.01
CA LEU A 108 21.05 -16.81 0.23
C LEU A 108 19.73 -16.92 1.01
N CYS A 109 18.59 -16.96 0.32
CA CYS A 109 17.29 -17.18 0.96
C CYS A 109 17.24 -18.52 1.71
N ASP A 110 17.69 -19.61 1.09
CA ASP A 110 17.68 -20.94 1.69
C ASP A 110 18.63 -21.04 2.90
N GLU A 111 19.78 -20.35 2.83
CA GLU A 111 20.72 -20.18 3.95
C GLU A 111 20.05 -19.45 5.13
N TRP A 112 19.37 -18.33 4.87
CA TRP A 112 18.65 -17.57 5.90
C TRP A 112 17.47 -18.32 6.50
N VAL A 113 16.77 -19.13 5.70
CA VAL A 113 15.69 -19.99 6.20
C VAL A 113 16.22 -20.98 7.25
N LYS A 114 17.41 -21.56 7.00
CA LYS A 114 18.06 -22.47 7.96
C LYS A 114 18.50 -21.71 9.22
N GLU A 115 19.21 -20.60 9.04
CA GLU A 115 19.70 -19.76 10.13
C GLU A 115 18.57 -19.28 11.05
N PHE A 116 17.47 -18.78 10.48
CA PHE A 116 16.35 -18.24 11.27
C PHE A 116 15.64 -19.34 12.06
N ARG A 117 15.51 -20.55 11.50
CA ARG A 117 14.93 -21.70 12.22
C ARG A 117 15.78 -22.13 13.41
N GLU A 118 17.09 -22.21 13.22
CA GLU A 118 18.04 -22.54 14.31
C GLU A 118 17.98 -21.48 15.40
N ARG A 119 17.97 -20.19 15.02
CA ARG A 119 17.85 -19.08 15.97
C ARG A 119 16.52 -19.11 16.71
N MET A 120 15.41 -19.37 16.03
CA MET A 120 14.09 -19.49 16.66
C MET A 120 14.02 -20.63 17.66
N GLN A 121 14.61 -21.79 17.37
CA GLN A 121 14.67 -22.91 18.31
C GLN A 121 15.47 -22.53 19.57
N SER A 122 16.57 -21.79 19.42
CA SER A 122 17.34 -21.29 20.55
C SER A 122 16.54 -20.30 21.43
N LEU A 123 15.78 -19.39 20.80
CA LEU A 123 14.93 -18.41 21.49
C LEU A 123 13.74 -19.08 22.18
N GLU A 124 13.16 -20.12 21.58
CA GLU A 124 12.10 -20.90 22.21
C GLU A 124 12.61 -21.62 23.46
N THR A 125 13.79 -22.24 23.39
CA THR A 125 14.46 -22.86 24.53
C THR A 125 14.74 -21.83 25.64
N GLU A 126 15.28 -20.66 25.28
CA GLU A 126 15.51 -19.55 26.22
C GLU A 126 14.19 -19.10 26.88
N ALA A 127 13.13 -18.92 26.09
CA ALA A 127 11.82 -18.49 26.59
C ALA A 127 11.22 -19.50 27.57
N HIS A 128 11.28 -20.80 27.25
CA HIS A 128 10.78 -21.86 28.13
C HIS A 128 11.60 -21.95 29.42
N SER A 129 12.92 -21.77 29.34
CA SER A 129 13.79 -21.73 30.52
C SER A 129 13.47 -20.55 31.44
N ILE A 130 13.27 -19.35 30.88
CA ILE A 130 12.92 -18.15 31.67
C ILE A 130 11.52 -18.29 32.29
N ALA A 131 10.56 -18.84 31.54
CA ALA A 131 9.19 -19.02 32.01
C ALA A 131 9.02 -20.19 33.00
N GLY A 132 9.97 -21.13 33.01
CA GLY A 132 9.88 -22.39 33.77
C GLY A 132 8.84 -23.38 33.24
N VAL A 133 8.24 -23.10 32.08
CA VAL A 133 7.22 -23.93 31.42
C VAL A 133 7.30 -23.78 29.90
N GLY A 134 6.94 -24.83 29.18
CA GLY A 134 6.70 -24.76 27.74
C GLY A 134 5.42 -24.01 27.41
N PHE A 135 5.47 -23.13 26.41
CA PHE A 135 4.30 -22.43 25.88
C PHE A 135 4.52 -22.03 24.43
N ASN A 136 3.44 -21.73 23.70
CA ASN A 136 3.51 -21.27 22.32
C ASN A 136 3.77 -19.76 22.25
N LEU A 137 4.92 -19.35 21.72
CA LEU A 137 5.34 -17.95 21.59
C LEU A 137 4.52 -17.16 20.56
N ASP A 138 3.89 -17.84 19.59
CA ASP A 138 3.00 -17.21 18.61
C ASP A 138 1.63 -16.88 19.23
N SER A 139 1.14 -17.71 20.15
CA SER A 139 -0.18 -17.57 20.75
C SER A 139 -0.26 -16.35 21.70
N PRO A 140 -1.07 -15.31 21.38
CA PRO A 140 -1.19 -14.13 22.25
C PRO A 140 -1.71 -14.45 23.64
N SER A 141 -2.62 -15.43 23.76
CA SER A 141 -3.20 -15.87 25.03
C SER A 141 -2.20 -16.64 25.89
N ALA A 142 -1.38 -17.51 25.29
CA ALA A 142 -0.36 -18.26 26.02
C ALA A 142 0.72 -17.31 26.57
N VAL A 143 1.21 -16.39 25.72
CA VAL A 143 2.14 -15.33 26.12
C VAL A 143 1.56 -14.47 27.23
N ALA A 144 0.29 -14.07 27.14
CA ALA A 144 -0.36 -13.26 28.16
C ALA A 144 -0.43 -13.97 29.52
N ASN A 145 -0.78 -15.27 29.54
CA ASN A 145 -0.81 -16.06 30.76
C ASN A 145 0.58 -16.13 31.41
N VAL A 146 1.62 -16.42 30.63
CA VAL A 146 2.99 -16.51 31.15
C VAL A 146 3.46 -15.17 31.72
N LEU A 147 3.29 -14.07 30.98
CA LEU A 147 3.79 -12.76 31.41
C LEU A 147 3.04 -12.22 32.63
N PHE A 148 1.70 -12.30 32.64
CA PHE A 148 0.88 -11.57 33.61
C PHE A 148 0.36 -12.46 34.75
N SER A 149 0.03 -13.72 34.47
CA SER A 149 -0.50 -14.64 35.49
C SER A 149 0.60 -15.40 36.21
N ARG A 150 1.60 -15.91 35.48
CA ARG A 150 2.71 -16.68 36.07
C ARG A 150 3.83 -15.81 36.60
N LEU A 151 4.37 -14.92 35.77
CA LEU A 151 5.48 -14.04 36.16
C LEU A 151 5.01 -12.79 36.93
N GLY A 152 3.70 -12.53 36.96
CA GLY A 152 3.13 -11.42 37.73
C GLY A 152 3.57 -10.03 37.24
N LEU A 153 3.99 -9.91 35.97
CA LEU A 153 4.42 -8.61 35.44
C LEU A 153 3.24 -7.63 35.41
N ALA A 154 3.50 -6.36 35.70
CA ALA A 154 2.48 -5.33 35.60
C ALA A 154 2.21 -5.00 34.12
N HIS A 155 0.95 -5.08 33.69
CA HIS A 155 0.57 -4.68 32.34
C HIS A 155 0.64 -3.14 32.19
N PRO A 156 1.34 -2.58 31.18
CA PRO A 156 1.56 -1.14 31.08
C PRO A 156 0.28 -0.30 30.91
N GLY A 157 -0.78 -0.89 30.36
CA GLY A 157 -2.10 -0.26 30.18
C GLY A 157 -3.06 -0.39 31.37
N GLY A 158 -2.62 -0.89 32.53
CA GLY A 158 -3.48 -1.12 33.70
C GLY A 158 -4.33 -2.40 33.61
N MET A 159 -5.37 -2.49 34.45
CA MET A 159 -6.28 -3.64 34.49
C MET A 159 -7.14 -3.71 33.22
N SER A 160 -7.25 -4.92 32.63
CA SER A 160 -8.01 -5.15 31.41
C SER A 160 -9.50 -4.84 31.62
N THR A 161 -10.02 -3.88 30.86
CA THR A 161 -11.46 -3.74 30.63
C THR A 161 -11.87 -4.61 29.44
N ALA A 162 -12.78 -5.57 29.70
CA ALA A 162 -13.56 -6.35 28.74
C ALA A 162 -12.86 -7.39 27.81
N LYS A 163 -11.53 -7.59 27.83
CA LYS A 163 -10.88 -8.64 27.00
C LYS A 163 -10.56 -9.92 27.77
N ARG A 164 -10.77 -11.08 27.12
CA ARG A 164 -10.55 -12.45 27.65
C ARG A 164 -9.09 -12.73 28.08
N HIS A 165 -8.12 -11.98 27.56
CA HIS A 165 -6.70 -11.99 27.95
C HIS A 165 -6.07 -10.61 27.71
N TYR A 166 -4.97 -10.30 28.41
CA TYR A 166 -4.21 -9.06 28.23
C TYR A 166 -3.55 -8.98 26.85
N ALA A 167 -3.38 -7.76 26.33
CA ALA A 167 -2.76 -7.54 25.04
C ALA A 167 -1.25 -7.80 25.09
N THR A 168 -0.73 -8.53 24.11
CA THR A 168 0.71 -8.83 23.96
C THR A 168 1.23 -8.32 22.63
N ASN A 169 0.80 -7.11 22.25
CA ASN A 169 1.25 -6.46 21.02
C ASN A 169 2.69 -5.94 21.15
N ARG A 170 3.27 -5.53 20.02
CA ARG A 170 4.66 -5.05 19.95
C ARG A 170 4.96 -3.95 20.98
N THR A 171 4.09 -2.94 21.08
CA THR A 171 4.28 -1.80 21.99
C THR A 171 4.31 -2.24 23.46
N VAL A 172 3.42 -3.14 23.87
CA VAL A 172 3.40 -3.68 25.24
C VAL A 172 4.68 -4.47 25.52
N LEU A 173 5.07 -5.36 24.61
CA LEU A 173 6.28 -6.17 24.79
C LEU A 173 7.57 -5.32 24.80
N GLU A 174 7.65 -4.25 24.00
CA GLU A 174 8.80 -3.33 23.98
C GLU A 174 8.92 -2.53 25.29
N GLN A 175 7.79 -2.21 25.94
CA GLN A 175 7.80 -1.58 27.25
C GLN A 175 8.26 -2.57 28.33
N LEU A 176 7.72 -3.79 28.32
CA LEU A 176 8.06 -4.84 29.28
C LEU A 176 9.50 -5.35 29.09
N SER A 177 10.06 -5.28 27.89
CA SER A 177 11.45 -5.70 27.64
C SER A 177 12.49 -4.85 28.38
N LYS A 178 12.10 -3.66 28.86
CA LYS A 178 12.98 -2.80 29.65
C LYS A 178 13.20 -3.34 31.07
N SER A 179 12.25 -4.11 31.59
CA SER A 179 12.31 -4.66 32.95
C SER A 179 12.52 -6.17 32.99
N HIS A 180 12.23 -6.89 31.89
CA HIS A 180 12.31 -8.35 31.86
C HIS A 180 12.80 -8.87 30.51
N ARG A 181 13.63 -9.93 30.52
CA ARG A 181 14.23 -10.51 29.30
C ARG A 181 13.21 -11.20 28.39
N LEU A 182 12.27 -11.95 28.96
CA LEU A 182 11.30 -12.76 28.20
C LEU A 182 10.52 -11.99 27.11
N PRO A 183 9.97 -10.79 27.35
CA PRO A 183 9.35 -9.97 26.30
C PRO A 183 10.27 -9.69 25.10
N ALA A 184 11.57 -9.47 25.31
CA ALA A 184 12.53 -9.24 24.24
C ALA A 184 12.75 -10.52 23.40
N VAL A 185 12.86 -11.68 24.06
CA VAL A 185 12.97 -12.99 23.41
C VAL A 185 11.75 -13.26 22.54
N ILE A 186 10.54 -13.01 23.05
CA ILE A 186 9.29 -13.20 22.32
C ILE A 186 9.21 -12.26 21.11
N LEU A 187 9.64 -11.00 21.27
CA LEU A 187 9.68 -10.04 20.15
C LEU A 187 10.62 -10.51 19.05
N GLU A 188 11.83 -10.95 19.39
CA GLU A 188 12.81 -11.47 18.43
C GLU A 188 12.27 -12.72 17.71
N TRP A 189 11.74 -13.69 18.47
CA TRP A 189 11.15 -14.90 17.90
C TRP A 189 9.99 -14.59 16.94
N ARG A 190 9.07 -13.70 17.33
CA ARG A 190 7.93 -13.30 16.47
C ARG A 190 8.37 -12.53 15.22
N GLN A 191 9.45 -11.76 15.30
CA GLN A 191 10.02 -11.08 14.14
C GLN A 191 10.58 -12.09 13.13
N LEU A 192 11.33 -13.08 13.59
CA LEU A 192 11.87 -14.16 12.76
C LEU A 192 10.74 -15.02 12.16
N ASN A 193 9.77 -15.43 12.99
CA ASN A 193 8.62 -16.23 12.53
C ASN A 193 7.85 -15.50 11.42
N ASN A 194 7.54 -14.22 11.63
CA ASN A 194 6.87 -13.40 10.63
C ASN A 194 7.68 -13.31 9.32
N ALA A 195 9.00 -13.11 9.39
CA ALA A 195 9.83 -13.06 8.19
C ALA A 195 9.87 -14.40 7.44
N LEU A 196 9.92 -15.53 8.16
CA LEU A 196 9.86 -16.86 7.57
C LEU A 196 8.52 -17.11 6.88
N ASP A 197 7.42 -16.90 7.60
CA ASP A 197 6.07 -17.26 7.13
C ASP A 197 5.57 -16.34 6.01
N THR A 198 5.84 -15.03 6.11
CA THR A 198 5.29 -14.05 5.18
C THR A 198 6.18 -13.77 3.98
N ALA A 199 7.48 -14.07 4.07
CA ALA A 199 8.44 -13.73 3.02
C ALA A 199 9.31 -14.92 2.62
N LEU A 200 10.19 -15.41 3.48
CA LEU A 200 11.26 -16.33 3.07
C LEU A 200 10.72 -17.67 2.53
N ALA A 201 9.80 -18.33 3.25
CA ALA A 201 9.27 -19.62 2.85
C ALA A 201 8.40 -19.55 1.57
N PRO A 202 7.50 -18.54 1.40
CA PRO A 202 6.82 -18.34 0.13
C PRO A 202 7.76 -18.01 -1.03
N LEU A 203 8.74 -17.11 -0.85
CA LEU A 203 9.63 -16.67 -1.92
C LEU A 203 10.57 -17.78 -2.40
N SER A 204 11.12 -18.59 -1.49
CA SER A 204 11.97 -19.75 -1.85
C SER A 204 11.22 -20.76 -2.75
N ARG A 205 9.88 -20.87 -2.62
CA ARG A 205 9.05 -21.74 -3.45
C ARG A 205 8.57 -21.10 -4.76
N LEU A 206 8.48 -19.78 -4.82
CA LEU A 206 7.87 -19.02 -5.92
C LEU A 206 8.90 -18.31 -6.80
N VAL A 207 10.19 -18.52 -6.56
CA VAL A 207 11.25 -18.10 -7.47
C VAL A 207 11.27 -19.03 -8.69
N ASP A 208 11.25 -18.44 -9.87
CA ASP A 208 11.33 -19.16 -11.14
C ASP A 208 12.79 -19.59 -11.44
N ASP A 209 12.94 -20.47 -12.45
CA ASP A 209 14.24 -21.03 -12.85
C ASP A 209 15.27 -19.95 -13.24
N ASP A 210 14.81 -18.80 -13.73
CA ASP A 210 15.65 -17.66 -14.10
C ASP A 210 16.06 -16.78 -12.91
N GLN A 211 15.87 -17.26 -11.68
CA GLN A 211 16.17 -16.56 -10.42
C GLN A 211 15.40 -15.24 -10.29
N ARG A 212 14.16 -15.20 -10.77
CA ARG A 212 13.27 -14.05 -10.61
C ARG A 212 11.98 -14.46 -9.93
N VAL A 213 11.46 -13.57 -9.10
CA VAL A 213 10.15 -13.73 -8.48
C VAL A 213 9.15 -12.88 -9.25
N ARG A 214 8.06 -13.52 -9.69
CA ARG A 214 6.96 -12.88 -10.41
C ARG A 214 5.70 -12.99 -9.56
N GLY A 215 5.12 -11.84 -9.21
CA GLY A 215 3.76 -11.82 -8.69
C GLY A 215 2.85 -11.04 -9.61
N ARG A 216 1.55 -11.09 -9.31
CA ARG A 216 0.49 -10.52 -10.14
C ARG A 216 0.02 -9.20 -9.58
N PHE A 217 -0.07 -8.19 -10.44
CA PHE A 217 -0.59 -6.89 -10.10
C PHE A 217 -2.11 -6.84 -10.32
N ASP A 218 -2.79 -6.23 -9.36
CA ASP A 218 -4.17 -5.78 -9.48
C ASP A 218 -4.17 -4.25 -9.60
N PRO A 219 -4.43 -3.68 -10.79
CA PRO A 219 -4.42 -2.24 -11.01
C PRO A 219 -5.65 -1.49 -10.49
N PHE A 220 -6.72 -2.17 -10.06
CA PHE A 220 -8.06 -1.59 -9.91
C PHE A 220 -8.62 -1.67 -8.48
N THR A 221 -7.78 -1.47 -7.46
CA THR A 221 -8.29 -1.30 -6.08
C THR A 221 -9.28 -0.14 -5.98
N ALA A 222 -10.08 -0.08 -4.90
CA ALA A 222 -11.09 0.98 -4.72
C ALA A 222 -10.53 2.41 -4.74
N THR A 223 -9.25 2.60 -4.41
CA THR A 223 -8.56 3.89 -4.51
C THR A 223 -7.73 4.01 -5.78
N GLY A 224 -7.70 2.98 -6.63
CA GLY A 224 -6.88 2.90 -7.85
C GLY A 224 -5.39 2.69 -7.60
N ARG A 225 -4.99 2.45 -6.35
CA ARG A 225 -3.64 1.94 -6.06
C ARG A 225 -3.45 0.57 -6.72
N ILE A 226 -2.19 0.28 -7.03
CA ILE A 226 -1.77 -1.03 -7.52
C ILE A 226 -1.49 -1.91 -6.29
N SER A 227 -2.11 -3.08 -6.25
CA SER A 227 -1.79 -4.12 -5.27
C SER A 227 -1.15 -5.33 -5.95
N MET A 228 -0.47 -6.18 -5.18
CA MET A 228 0.20 -7.37 -5.69
C MET A 228 -0.19 -8.62 -4.91
N HIS A 229 -0.26 -9.77 -5.59
CA HIS A 229 -0.52 -11.07 -4.97
C HIS A 229 0.31 -12.18 -5.64
N GLN A 230 0.52 -13.28 -4.90
CA GLN A 230 1.15 -14.52 -5.38
C GLN A 230 2.54 -14.38 -6.05
N PRO A 231 3.60 -13.96 -5.33
CA PRO A 231 3.63 -13.46 -3.95
C PRO A 231 3.46 -11.93 -3.89
N ASN A 232 3.07 -11.42 -2.72
CA ASN A 232 3.01 -9.98 -2.50
C ASN A 232 4.39 -9.42 -2.09
N ILE A 233 5.17 -8.96 -3.07
CA ILE A 233 6.50 -8.38 -2.82
C ILE A 233 6.39 -6.98 -2.19
N GLN A 234 5.23 -6.30 -2.31
CA GLN A 234 5.03 -4.98 -1.72
C GLN A 234 5.03 -5.01 -0.18
N SER A 235 4.68 -6.16 0.42
CA SER A 235 4.61 -6.34 1.88
C SER A 235 5.92 -6.81 2.53
N ILE A 236 7.01 -6.98 1.77
CA ILE A 236 8.28 -7.48 2.32
C ILE A 236 8.82 -6.51 3.39
N PRO A 237 9.08 -6.99 4.61
CA PRO A 237 9.44 -6.15 5.74
C PRO A 237 10.77 -5.43 5.51
N LYS A 238 10.86 -4.19 6.00
CA LYS A 238 12.10 -3.39 6.06
C LYS A 238 12.94 -3.71 7.31
N THR A 239 12.47 -4.60 8.17
CA THR A 239 13.15 -4.95 9.43
C THR A 239 14.48 -5.62 9.13
N LYS A 240 15.55 -5.14 9.78
CA LYS A 240 16.89 -5.70 9.65
C LYS A 240 17.15 -6.74 10.74
N PHE A 241 17.49 -7.94 10.31
CA PHE A 241 17.84 -9.09 11.14
C PHE A 241 19.36 -9.13 11.29
N ALA A 242 19.84 -9.54 12.46
CA ALA A 242 21.26 -9.80 12.64
C ALA A 242 21.58 -11.19 12.10
N HIS A 243 22.63 -11.30 11.31
CA HIS A 243 23.11 -12.55 10.75
C HIS A 243 24.37 -13.03 11.46
N ALA A 244 24.75 -14.29 11.23
CA ALA A 244 25.92 -14.93 11.84
C ALA A 244 27.25 -14.19 11.62
N ASP A 245 27.36 -13.42 10.53
CA ASP A 245 28.51 -12.56 10.21
C ASP A 245 28.53 -11.21 10.95
N GLY A 246 27.49 -10.93 11.74
CA GLY A 246 27.31 -9.67 12.47
C GLY A 246 26.68 -8.55 11.65
N GLU A 247 26.42 -8.76 10.35
CA GLU A 247 25.72 -7.78 9.54
C GLU A 247 24.23 -7.74 9.86
N ARG A 248 23.62 -6.57 9.62
CA ARG A 248 22.17 -6.37 9.77
C ARG A 248 21.52 -6.08 8.43
N GLN A 249 20.87 -7.09 7.89
CA GLN A 249 20.23 -7.04 6.57
C GLN A 249 18.73 -7.29 6.69
N SER A 250 17.94 -6.66 5.82
CA SER A 250 16.52 -7.00 5.70
C SER A 250 16.30 -8.09 4.65
N VAL A 251 15.13 -8.73 4.68
CA VAL A 251 14.69 -9.68 3.63
C VAL A 251 14.74 -9.06 2.22
N ARG A 252 14.75 -7.72 2.13
CA ARG A 252 14.90 -7.01 0.86
C ARG A 252 16.28 -7.21 0.22
N ALA A 253 17.31 -7.55 0.99
CA ALA A 253 18.67 -7.78 0.45
C ALA A 253 18.72 -9.00 -0.48
N LEU A 254 17.77 -9.94 -0.35
CA LEU A 254 17.61 -11.07 -1.25
C LEU A 254 17.19 -10.65 -2.67
N PHE A 255 16.61 -9.45 -2.83
CA PHE A 255 16.26 -8.92 -4.14
C PHE A 255 17.42 -8.12 -4.72
N LYS A 256 17.91 -8.56 -5.88
CA LYS A 256 19.15 -8.06 -6.48
C LYS A 256 18.96 -7.67 -7.94
N ALA A 257 19.82 -6.75 -8.39
CA ALA A 257 19.94 -6.44 -9.81
C ALA A 257 20.43 -7.66 -10.60
N THR A 258 20.06 -7.71 -11.88
CA THR A 258 20.70 -8.59 -12.87
C THR A 258 22.21 -8.35 -12.91
N GLU A 259 23.00 -9.37 -13.25
CA GLU A 259 24.46 -9.22 -13.41
C GLU A 259 24.79 -8.11 -14.42
N GLY A 260 25.78 -7.26 -14.12
CA GLY A 260 26.09 -6.05 -14.90
C GLY A 260 25.08 -4.89 -14.79
N TYR A 261 24.00 -5.05 -14.03
CA TYR A 261 22.99 -4.01 -13.78
C TYR A 261 23.12 -3.44 -12.36
N SER A 262 22.43 -2.34 -12.12
CA SER A 262 22.23 -1.73 -10.80
C SER A 262 20.77 -1.37 -10.62
N LEU A 263 20.29 -1.45 -9.37
CA LEU A 263 18.95 -0.99 -9.02
C LEU A 263 18.95 0.52 -8.83
N ILE A 264 17.88 1.17 -9.32
CA ILE A 264 17.51 2.54 -8.97
C ILE A 264 16.14 2.47 -8.31
N MET A 265 16.05 2.93 -7.07
CA MET A 265 14.81 3.12 -6.33
C MET A 265 14.48 4.60 -6.32
N ILE A 266 13.30 4.97 -6.80
CA ILE A 266 12.84 6.34 -6.90
C ILE A 266 11.45 6.47 -6.28
N ASP A 267 11.31 7.36 -5.29
CA ASP A 267 10.11 7.51 -4.46
C ASP A 267 9.69 8.98 -4.37
N TYR A 268 8.38 9.24 -4.34
CA TYR A 268 7.87 10.59 -4.16
C TYR A 268 8.02 11.08 -2.72
N SER A 269 8.41 12.35 -2.57
CA SER A 269 8.40 13.01 -1.27
C SER A 269 6.99 13.47 -0.90
N GLN A 270 6.27 12.69 -0.10
CA GLN A 270 4.96 13.05 0.46
C GLN A 270 3.88 13.28 -0.60
N LEU A 271 3.72 12.36 -1.56
CA LEU A 271 2.80 12.51 -2.70
C LEU A 271 1.37 12.89 -2.28
N GLU A 272 0.80 12.21 -1.28
CA GLU A 272 -0.57 12.48 -0.81
C GLU A 272 -0.75 13.89 -0.24
N LEU A 273 0.25 14.40 0.48
CA LEU A 273 0.22 15.75 1.05
C LEU A 273 0.33 16.81 -0.06
N ARG A 274 1.10 16.52 -1.12
CA ARG A 274 1.17 17.37 -2.32
C ARG A 274 -0.16 17.41 -3.05
N VAL A 275 -0.81 16.26 -3.23
CA VAL A 275 -2.17 16.18 -3.80
C VAL A 275 -3.14 17.01 -2.97
N LEU A 276 -3.11 16.87 -1.64
CA LEU A 276 -3.95 17.68 -0.76
C LEU A 276 -3.70 19.18 -0.98
N ALA A 277 -2.45 19.62 -1.01
CA ALA A 277 -2.11 21.02 -1.24
C ALA A 277 -2.61 21.57 -2.58
N HIS A 278 -2.52 20.76 -3.64
CA HIS A 278 -3.05 21.12 -4.95
C HIS A 278 -4.58 21.28 -4.93
N MET A 279 -5.27 20.32 -4.32
CA MET A 279 -6.74 20.26 -4.26
C MET A 279 -7.33 21.33 -3.34
N SER A 280 -6.71 21.55 -2.18
CA SER A 280 -7.15 22.54 -1.21
C SER A 280 -6.79 23.97 -1.57
N ASN A 281 -5.79 24.14 -2.44
CA ASN A 281 -5.21 25.43 -2.78
C ASN A 281 -4.79 26.24 -1.54
N ASP A 282 -4.37 25.55 -0.47
CA ASP A 282 -3.97 26.18 0.77
C ASP A 282 -2.60 26.86 0.58
N ALA A 283 -2.56 28.19 0.75
CA ALA A 283 -1.38 28.99 0.44
C ALA A 283 -0.15 28.60 1.29
N ARG A 284 -0.36 28.32 2.58
CA ARG A 284 0.73 27.95 3.48
C ARG A 284 1.26 26.56 3.14
N LEU A 285 0.35 25.60 2.91
CA LEU A 285 0.74 24.24 2.57
C LEU A 285 1.49 24.18 1.22
N LEU A 286 1.00 24.93 0.21
CA LEU A 286 1.68 25.07 -1.08
C LEU A 286 3.06 25.70 -0.93
N ALA A 287 3.19 26.78 -0.15
CA ALA A 287 4.46 27.45 0.08
C ALA A 287 5.50 26.50 0.71
N VAL A 288 5.10 25.74 1.74
CA VAL A 288 6.00 24.79 2.39
C VAL A 288 6.41 23.69 1.42
N LEU A 289 5.47 23.01 0.76
CA LEU A 289 5.80 21.86 -0.09
C LEU A 289 6.56 22.22 -1.37
N ASN A 290 6.45 23.46 -1.86
CA ASN A 290 7.22 23.95 -3.00
C ASN A 290 8.66 24.36 -2.66
N SER A 291 8.99 24.47 -1.38
CA SER A 291 10.37 24.66 -0.92
C SER A 291 11.14 23.33 -0.93
N ARG A 292 12.41 23.34 -1.36
CA ARG A 292 13.23 22.10 -1.47
C ARG A 292 13.48 21.39 -0.13
N SER A 293 13.35 22.09 1.00
CA SER A 293 13.54 21.58 2.36
C SER A 293 12.25 21.54 3.19
N GLY A 294 11.10 21.74 2.54
CA GLY A 294 9.82 21.89 3.20
C GLY A 294 9.29 20.62 3.83
N ASP A 295 9.56 20.43 5.12
CA ASP A 295 8.92 19.41 5.93
C ASP A 295 7.84 20.05 6.80
N VAL A 296 6.59 19.98 6.32
CA VAL A 296 5.41 20.47 7.05
C VAL A 296 5.36 19.86 8.45
N PHE A 297 5.74 18.59 8.58
CA PHE A 297 5.68 17.87 9.85
C PHE A 297 6.72 18.35 10.86
N ASP A 298 7.88 18.83 10.42
CA ASP A 298 8.89 19.38 11.33
C ASP A 298 8.44 20.70 11.94
N SER A 299 7.79 21.56 11.14
CA SER A 299 7.20 22.80 11.66
C SER A 299 6.13 22.51 12.69
N ILE A 300 5.23 21.57 12.40
CA ILE A 300 4.16 21.15 13.33
C ILE A 300 4.76 20.49 14.58
N ALA A 301 5.77 19.64 14.42
CA ALA A 301 6.44 18.96 15.53
C ALA A 301 7.10 19.95 16.50
N ARG A 302 7.76 21.00 16.00
CA ARG A 302 8.34 22.05 16.85
C ARG A 302 7.27 22.78 17.67
N GLN A 303 6.13 23.08 17.06
CA GLN A 303 5.00 23.72 17.73
C GLN A 303 4.34 22.81 18.77
N TRP A 304 4.26 21.50 18.52
CA TRP A 304 3.69 20.55 19.48
C TRP A 304 4.64 20.24 20.63
N LYS A 305 5.96 20.30 20.37
CA LYS A 305 6.99 20.05 21.38
C LYS A 305 6.88 20.98 22.58
N SER A 306 6.47 22.22 22.39
CA SER A 306 6.28 23.18 23.49
C SER A 306 5.09 22.84 24.40
N VAL A 307 4.13 22.04 23.92
CA VAL A 307 2.90 21.68 24.66
C VAL A 307 2.96 20.26 25.21
N LEU A 308 3.49 19.30 24.44
CA LEU A 308 3.49 17.87 24.76
C LEU A 308 4.86 17.35 25.24
N GLY A 309 5.91 18.16 25.19
CA GLY A 309 7.29 17.70 25.36
C GLY A 309 7.84 17.02 24.10
N PRO A 310 8.95 16.26 24.17
CA PRO A 310 9.55 15.63 23.00
C PRO A 310 8.58 14.69 22.25
N VAL A 311 8.17 15.08 21.04
CA VAL A 311 7.32 14.24 20.17
C VAL A 311 8.15 13.73 19.00
N GLU A 312 8.06 12.42 18.74
CA GLU A 312 8.66 11.83 17.54
C GLU A 312 7.98 12.35 16.28
N ARG A 313 8.77 12.79 15.30
CA ARG A 313 8.29 13.27 14.00
C ARG A 313 7.34 12.28 13.32
N GLN A 314 7.62 10.98 13.43
CA GLN A 314 6.78 9.93 12.84
C GLN A 314 5.38 9.90 13.45
N LYS A 315 5.27 10.12 14.77
CA LYS A 315 4.00 10.24 15.48
C LYS A 315 3.24 11.48 15.02
N VAL A 316 3.90 12.63 14.90
CA VAL A 316 3.29 13.87 14.36
C VAL A 316 2.74 13.64 12.96
N LYS A 317 3.53 13.01 12.07
CA LYS A 317 3.10 12.65 10.72
C LYS A 317 1.83 11.79 10.73
N GLN A 318 1.81 10.71 11.51
CA GLN A 318 0.64 9.84 11.64
C GLN A 318 -0.60 10.60 12.08
N VAL A 319 -0.43 11.48 13.08
CA VAL A 319 -1.52 12.28 13.62
C VAL A 319 -2.05 13.29 12.60
N CYS A 320 -1.18 14.02 11.89
CA CYS A 320 -1.59 14.95 10.84
C CYS A 320 -2.37 14.25 9.72
N TYR A 321 -1.92 13.07 9.28
CA TYR A 321 -2.69 12.25 8.33
C TYR A 321 -4.02 11.80 8.94
N GLY A 322 -4.05 11.47 10.23
CA GLY A 322 -5.28 11.22 10.98
C GLY A 322 -6.27 12.37 10.86
N ILE A 323 -5.84 13.59 11.13
CA ILE A 323 -6.68 14.81 11.03
C ILE A 323 -7.18 14.99 9.59
N ILE A 324 -6.29 14.92 8.60
CA ILE A 324 -6.64 15.05 7.16
C ILE A 324 -7.72 14.02 6.76
N TYR A 325 -7.63 12.80 7.27
CA TYR A 325 -8.54 11.69 6.95
C TYR A 325 -9.76 11.60 7.90
N GLY A 326 -10.04 12.66 8.66
CA GLY A 326 -11.24 12.77 9.48
C GLY A 326 -11.22 11.90 10.74
N MET A 327 -10.05 11.67 11.33
CA MET A 327 -9.93 11.03 12.65
C MET A 327 -10.66 11.87 13.70
N GLY A 328 -11.55 11.24 14.47
CA GLY A 328 -12.27 11.89 15.55
C GLY A 328 -11.35 12.25 16.73
N PRO A 329 -11.74 13.22 17.58
CA PRO A 329 -10.91 13.72 18.67
C PRO A 329 -10.58 12.66 19.72
N THR A 330 -11.45 11.66 19.92
CA THR A 330 -11.19 10.54 20.85
C THR A 330 -10.05 9.65 20.35
N THR A 331 -10.13 9.17 19.09
CA THR A 331 -9.06 8.35 18.49
C THR A 331 -7.75 9.13 18.38
N LEU A 332 -7.85 10.43 18.11
CA LEU A 332 -6.71 11.34 18.10
C LEU A 332 -6.04 11.43 19.47
N ALA A 333 -6.82 11.60 20.53
CA ALA A 333 -6.32 11.65 21.91
C ALA A 333 -5.58 10.37 22.31
N GLU A 334 -6.13 9.20 21.94
CA GLU A 334 -5.49 7.90 22.15
C GLU A 334 -4.16 7.77 21.40
N GLN A 335 -4.13 8.14 20.11
CA GLN A 335 -2.91 8.13 19.30
C GLN A 335 -1.83 9.07 19.85
N MET A 336 -2.25 10.23 20.36
CA MET A 336 -1.36 11.23 20.94
C MET A 336 -0.92 10.89 22.37
N GLY A 337 -1.69 10.09 23.11
CA GLY A 337 -1.49 9.84 24.53
C GLY A 337 -1.81 11.07 25.38
N THR A 338 -2.89 11.78 25.04
CA THR A 338 -3.33 13.03 25.69
C THR A 338 -4.84 12.98 25.93
N ASP A 339 -5.42 14.02 26.55
CA ASP A 339 -6.85 14.13 26.75
C ASP A 339 -7.60 14.62 25.49
N VAL A 340 -8.92 14.41 25.46
CA VAL A 340 -9.77 14.73 24.30
C VAL A 340 -9.85 16.25 24.03
N GLU A 341 -9.73 17.08 25.06
CA GLU A 341 -9.77 18.54 24.92
C GLU A 341 -8.50 19.04 24.22
N THR A 342 -7.34 18.53 24.64
CA THR A 342 -6.03 18.80 24.02
C THR A 342 -6.00 18.34 22.56
N ALA A 343 -6.48 17.12 22.27
CA ALA A 343 -6.61 16.62 20.90
C ALA A 343 -7.50 17.51 20.01
N ARG A 344 -8.61 18.02 20.56
CA ARG A 344 -9.50 18.96 19.87
C ARG A 344 -8.80 20.30 19.60
N LYS A 345 -8.05 20.83 20.57
CA LYS A 345 -7.24 22.05 20.39
C LYS A 345 -6.25 21.90 19.25
N PHE A 346 -5.54 20.78 19.15
CA PHE A 346 -4.62 20.52 18.04
C PHE A 346 -5.32 20.39 16.69
N THR A 347 -6.49 19.77 16.65
CA THR A 347 -7.30 19.69 15.42
C THR A 347 -7.72 21.09 14.95
N ASN A 348 -8.23 21.92 15.87
CA ASN A 348 -8.64 23.29 15.56
C ASN A 348 -7.45 24.15 15.13
N GLN A 349 -6.31 24.01 15.80
CA GLN A 349 -5.08 24.69 15.43
C GLN A 349 -4.61 24.29 14.03
N PHE A 350 -4.62 22.99 13.71
CA PHE A 350 -4.28 22.52 12.37
C PHE A 350 -5.16 23.15 11.28
N TYR A 351 -6.48 23.21 11.49
CA TYR A 351 -7.38 23.86 10.52
C TYR A 351 -7.24 25.38 10.47
N SER A 352 -6.84 26.02 11.58
CA SER A 352 -6.50 27.45 11.61
C SER A 352 -5.21 27.73 10.83
N ASP A 353 -4.22 26.84 10.94
CA ASP A 353 -2.96 26.93 10.21
C ASP A 353 -3.11 26.64 8.71
N PHE A 354 -4.08 25.80 8.33
CA PHE A 354 -4.36 25.38 6.96
C PHE A 354 -5.85 25.53 6.60
N PRO A 355 -6.38 26.77 6.53
CA PRO A 355 -7.81 27.01 6.31
C PRO A 355 -8.32 26.50 4.95
N GLY A 356 -7.47 26.48 3.92
CA GLY A 356 -7.84 25.93 2.61
C GLY A 356 -8.10 24.43 2.66
N VAL A 357 -7.37 23.70 3.52
CA VAL A 357 -7.60 22.26 3.74
C VAL A 357 -8.97 22.02 4.35
N ARG A 358 -9.34 22.80 5.37
CA ARG A 358 -10.66 22.66 6.01
C ARG A 358 -11.80 22.90 5.02
N LYS A 359 -11.72 24.02 4.29
CA LYS A 359 -12.70 24.38 3.26
C LYS A 359 -12.87 23.27 2.22
N TRP A 360 -11.76 22.73 1.71
CA TRP A 360 -11.80 21.67 0.71
C TRP A 360 -12.40 20.35 1.23
N ILE A 361 -12.14 20.00 2.50
CA ILE A 361 -12.76 18.81 3.12
C ILE A 361 -14.28 18.95 3.13
N ASP A 362 -14.79 20.08 3.62
CA ASP A 362 -16.23 20.34 3.72
C ASP A 362 -16.88 20.34 2.32
N GLU A 363 -16.29 21.04 1.34
CA GLU A 363 -16.75 21.06 -0.06
C GLU A 363 -16.74 19.67 -0.71
N THR A 364 -15.73 18.84 -0.41
CA THR A 364 -15.63 17.47 -0.97
C THR A 364 -16.74 16.57 -0.44
N ILE A 365 -17.07 16.68 0.85
CA ILE A 365 -18.18 15.93 1.46
C ILE A 365 -19.51 16.37 0.85
N GLU A 366 -19.75 17.69 0.75
CA GLU A 366 -20.97 18.24 0.15
C GLU A 366 -21.12 17.84 -1.32
N LEU A 367 -20.04 17.86 -2.09
CA LEU A 367 -20.03 17.42 -3.48
C LEU A 367 -20.34 15.92 -3.59
N CYS A 368 -19.76 15.10 -2.72
CA CYS A 368 -20.04 13.67 -2.69
C CYS A 368 -21.50 13.40 -2.30
N ALA A 369 -22.04 14.14 -1.34
CA ALA A 369 -23.43 14.04 -0.94
C ALA A 369 -24.37 14.45 -2.08
N SER A 370 -24.09 15.54 -2.81
CA SER A 370 -24.96 15.94 -3.93
C SER A 370 -24.91 14.98 -5.14
N ARG A 371 -23.77 14.34 -5.40
CA ARG A 371 -23.56 13.50 -6.60
C ARG A 371 -23.61 11.99 -6.35
N GLY A 372 -23.57 11.54 -5.10
CA GLY A 372 -23.45 10.13 -4.71
C GLY A 372 -22.08 9.50 -5.05
N HIS A 373 -21.10 10.29 -5.49
CA HIS A 373 -19.78 9.82 -5.91
C HIS A 373 -18.71 10.92 -5.82
N ILE A 374 -17.45 10.51 -5.74
CA ILE A 374 -16.29 11.39 -5.90
C ILE A 374 -15.59 11.14 -7.23
N ARG A 375 -14.74 12.08 -7.64
CA ARG A 375 -13.84 11.94 -8.78
C ARG A 375 -12.41 12.29 -8.38
N THR A 376 -11.44 11.55 -8.90
CA THR A 376 -10.02 11.87 -8.76
C THR A 376 -9.60 12.98 -9.73
N LEU A 377 -8.33 13.40 -9.64
CA LEU A 377 -7.71 14.41 -10.50
C LEU A 377 -7.88 14.14 -12.00
N LEU A 378 -7.79 12.87 -12.44
CA LEU A 378 -8.01 12.52 -13.85
C LEU A 378 -9.44 12.01 -14.11
N GLY A 379 -10.33 12.11 -13.13
CA GLY A 379 -11.75 11.80 -13.29
C GLY A 379 -12.09 10.32 -13.13
N ARG A 380 -11.27 9.51 -12.45
CA ARG A 380 -11.72 8.18 -11.99
C ARG A 380 -12.85 8.38 -10.99
N SER A 381 -14.00 7.77 -11.23
CA SER A 381 -15.18 7.90 -10.37
C SER A 381 -15.22 6.81 -9.31
N ARG A 382 -15.63 7.16 -8.09
CA ARG A 382 -15.94 6.18 -7.03
C ARG A 382 -17.27 6.52 -6.39
N ARG A 383 -18.25 5.62 -6.53
CA ARG A 383 -19.55 5.73 -5.86
C ARG A 383 -19.44 5.40 -4.37
N LEU A 384 -20.18 6.15 -3.56
CA LEU A 384 -20.23 6.01 -2.10
C LEU A 384 -21.69 5.97 -1.66
N PRO A 385 -22.38 4.82 -1.78
CA PRO A 385 -23.83 4.74 -1.56
C PRO A 385 -24.24 5.11 -0.13
N HIS A 386 -23.37 4.87 0.85
CA HIS A 386 -23.63 5.18 2.26
C HIS A 386 -23.48 6.66 2.61
N ILE A 387 -23.14 7.54 1.67
CA ILE A 387 -23.07 9.00 1.93
C ILE A 387 -24.43 9.57 2.36
N HIS A 388 -25.53 8.91 1.98
CA HIS A 388 -26.90 9.25 2.37
C HIS A 388 -27.46 8.37 3.50
N SER A 389 -26.62 7.57 4.15
CA SER A 389 -27.10 6.66 5.19
C SER A 389 -27.73 7.43 6.35
N LYS A 390 -28.89 6.94 6.80
CA LYS A 390 -29.53 7.41 8.05
C LYS A 390 -28.70 7.00 9.28
N VAL A 391 -27.88 5.96 9.16
CA VAL A 391 -26.97 5.51 10.21
C VAL A 391 -25.73 6.42 10.23
N ALA A 392 -25.58 7.18 11.31
CA ALA A 392 -24.51 8.18 11.44
C ALA A 392 -23.10 7.58 11.28
N ALA A 393 -22.88 6.36 11.79
CA ALA A 393 -21.60 5.67 11.66
C ALA A 393 -21.25 5.33 10.20
N ASP A 394 -22.22 4.85 9.42
CA ASP A 394 -22.03 4.55 8.00
C ASP A 394 -21.81 5.81 7.18
N ARG A 395 -22.57 6.87 7.47
CA ARG A 395 -22.41 8.18 6.82
C ARG A 395 -21.03 8.77 7.10
N SER A 396 -20.60 8.81 8.36
CA SER A 396 -19.26 9.29 8.73
C SER A 396 -18.14 8.43 8.13
N ARG A 397 -18.36 7.12 7.96
CA ARG A 397 -17.43 6.25 7.22
C ARG A 397 -17.37 6.64 5.74
N ALA A 398 -18.51 6.92 5.11
CA ALA A 398 -18.58 7.35 3.72
C ALA A 398 -17.92 8.72 3.49
N GLU A 399 -18.12 9.68 4.40
CA GLU A 399 -17.47 11.00 4.37
C GLU A 399 -15.93 10.87 4.41
N ARG A 400 -15.40 10.06 5.34
CA ARG A 400 -13.96 9.75 5.40
C ARG A 400 -13.47 9.05 4.13
N GLN A 401 -14.27 8.12 3.59
CA GLN A 401 -13.95 7.46 2.32
C GLN A 401 -13.92 8.45 1.15
N ALA A 402 -14.79 9.46 1.11
CA ALA A 402 -14.81 10.49 0.07
C ALA A 402 -13.48 11.27 0.04
N ILE A 403 -13.03 11.75 1.21
CA ILE A 403 -11.76 12.47 1.35
C ILE A 403 -10.59 11.58 0.96
N ASN A 404 -10.49 10.39 1.58
CA ASN A 404 -9.38 9.46 1.37
C ASN A 404 -9.28 9.03 -0.09
N SER A 405 -10.40 8.74 -0.73
CA SER A 405 -10.42 8.28 -2.13
C SER A 405 -10.01 9.38 -3.09
N THR A 406 -10.39 10.63 -2.81
CA THR A 406 -10.02 11.76 -3.64
C THR A 406 -8.52 12.01 -3.60
N ILE A 407 -7.91 11.98 -2.40
CA ILE A 407 -6.46 12.16 -2.23
C ILE A 407 -5.69 10.96 -2.77
N GLN A 408 -5.94 9.76 -2.22
CA GLN A 408 -5.19 8.55 -2.56
C GLN A 408 -5.39 8.17 -4.02
N GLY A 409 -6.60 8.40 -4.55
CA GLY A 409 -6.87 8.12 -5.95
C GLY A 409 -6.18 9.08 -6.90
N SER A 410 -6.14 10.37 -6.57
CA SER A 410 -5.38 11.33 -7.35
C SER A 410 -3.87 11.09 -7.26
N ALA A 411 -3.37 10.65 -6.10
CA ALA A 411 -1.98 10.21 -5.95
C ALA A 411 -1.69 8.98 -6.84
N ALA A 412 -2.58 7.99 -6.86
CA ALA A 412 -2.47 6.83 -7.74
C ALA A 412 -2.51 7.23 -9.24
N ASP A 413 -3.31 8.23 -9.60
CA ASP A 413 -3.36 8.75 -10.97
C ASP A 413 -2.02 9.36 -11.38
N ILE A 414 -1.47 10.26 -10.56
CA ILE A 414 -0.14 10.88 -10.78
C ILE A 414 0.93 9.80 -10.87
N PHE A 415 0.91 8.85 -9.94
CA PHE A 415 1.89 7.77 -9.92
C PHE A 415 1.81 6.89 -11.18
N LYS A 416 0.62 6.54 -11.66
CA LYS A 416 0.46 5.77 -12.90
C LYS A 416 0.91 6.55 -14.14
N CYS A 417 0.73 7.88 -14.17
CA CYS A 417 1.30 8.71 -15.23
C CYS A 417 2.82 8.61 -15.22
N ALA A 418 3.42 8.80 -14.04
CA ALA A 418 4.86 8.68 -13.85
C ALA A 418 5.39 7.28 -14.21
N LEU A 419 4.66 6.22 -13.87
CA LEU A 419 5.03 4.84 -14.20
C LEU A 419 5.15 4.63 -15.72
N ILE A 420 4.23 5.21 -16.50
CA ILE A 420 4.26 5.15 -17.96
C ILE A 420 5.46 5.91 -18.53
N ASP A 421 5.79 7.07 -17.96
CA ASP A 421 6.93 7.87 -18.42
C ASP A 421 8.28 7.26 -18.00
N VAL A 422 8.36 6.71 -16.80
CA VAL A 422 9.51 5.91 -16.32
C VAL A 422 9.75 4.73 -17.24
N GLU A 423 8.72 3.97 -17.60
CA GLU A 423 8.84 2.83 -18.51
C GLU A 423 9.47 3.21 -19.85
N LYS A 424 9.12 4.38 -20.42
CA LYS A 424 9.73 4.87 -21.67
C LYS A 424 11.22 5.13 -21.51
N VAL A 425 11.61 5.79 -20.41
CA VAL A 425 13.02 6.09 -20.10
C VAL A 425 13.80 4.79 -19.92
N VAL A 426 13.25 3.86 -19.16
CA VAL A 426 13.88 2.57 -18.86
C VAL A 426 14.07 1.74 -20.13
N ALA A 427 13.02 1.60 -20.95
CA ALA A 427 13.09 0.84 -22.20
C ALA A 427 14.11 1.44 -23.20
N ALA A 428 14.21 2.77 -23.27
CA ALA A 428 15.18 3.45 -24.14
C ALA A 428 16.64 3.25 -23.71
N ASN A 429 16.89 2.83 -22.48
CA ASN A 429 18.21 2.67 -21.90
C ASN A 429 18.55 1.20 -21.57
N ALA A 430 17.90 0.24 -22.24
CA ALA A 430 18.08 -1.19 -22.03
C ALA A 430 17.89 -1.64 -20.56
N GLY A 431 17.10 -0.86 -19.80
CA GLY A 431 16.72 -1.16 -18.44
C GLY A 431 15.43 -1.97 -18.37
N ARG A 432 15.03 -2.31 -17.14
CA ARG A 432 13.78 -2.99 -16.85
C ARG A 432 13.11 -2.37 -15.63
N LEU A 433 11.80 -2.17 -15.73
CA LEU A 433 10.96 -1.78 -14.61
C LEU A 433 10.57 -3.05 -13.85
N VAL A 434 11.08 -3.22 -12.62
CA VAL A 434 11.03 -4.52 -11.92
C VAL A 434 10.02 -4.56 -10.78
N MET A 435 9.76 -3.43 -10.12
CA MET A 435 8.85 -3.41 -8.97
C MET A 435 8.21 -2.04 -8.77
N GLN A 436 7.03 -2.06 -8.16
CA GLN A 436 6.33 -0.89 -7.70
C GLN A 436 5.81 -1.13 -6.28
N ILE A 437 6.09 -0.20 -5.37
CA ILE A 437 5.65 -0.26 -3.96
C ILE A 437 5.07 1.10 -3.59
N HIS A 438 3.74 1.20 -3.49
CA HIS A 438 3.06 2.47 -3.21
C HIS A 438 3.43 3.59 -4.21
N ASP A 439 4.17 4.61 -3.77
CA ASP A 439 4.69 5.71 -4.58
C ASP A 439 6.16 5.56 -4.98
N GLU A 440 6.78 4.41 -4.66
CA GLU A 440 8.13 4.01 -5.04
C GLU A 440 8.11 3.12 -6.30
N VAL A 441 9.06 3.37 -7.20
CA VAL A 441 9.38 2.54 -8.35
C VAL A 441 10.80 2.00 -8.20
N ILE A 442 11.00 0.74 -8.56
CA ILE A 442 12.32 0.12 -8.66
C ILE A 442 12.54 -0.28 -10.12
N VAL A 443 13.67 0.17 -10.66
CA VAL A 443 14.15 -0.22 -11.99
C VAL A 443 15.54 -0.83 -11.86
N GLU A 444 15.90 -1.70 -12.79
CA GLU A 444 17.28 -2.12 -12.99
C GLU A 444 17.78 -1.59 -14.34
N VAL A 445 18.99 -1.04 -14.38
CA VAL A 445 19.62 -0.52 -15.60
C VAL A 445 21.06 -1.00 -15.68
N PRO A 446 21.67 -1.10 -16.88
CA PRO A 446 23.10 -1.33 -17.01
C PRO A 446 23.90 -0.37 -16.12
N THR A 447 24.89 -0.86 -15.37
CA THR A 447 25.59 -0.05 -14.36
C THR A 447 26.27 1.19 -14.97
N ASP A 448 26.77 1.10 -16.20
CA ASP A 448 27.37 2.20 -16.96
C ASP A 448 26.36 3.30 -17.33
N ARG A 449 25.07 2.98 -17.40
CA ARG A 449 23.98 3.93 -17.73
C ARG A 449 23.43 4.68 -16.52
N LEU A 450 23.81 4.31 -15.28
CA LEU A 450 23.34 4.96 -14.06
C LEU A 450 23.42 6.50 -14.09
N PRO A 451 24.54 7.14 -14.50
CA PRO A 451 24.66 8.60 -14.48
C PRO A 451 23.72 9.30 -15.47
N THR A 452 23.39 8.64 -16.58
CA THR A 452 22.50 9.17 -17.62
C THR A 452 21.04 8.95 -17.28
N VAL A 453 20.70 7.77 -16.74
CA VAL A 453 19.30 7.39 -16.50
C VAL A 453 18.73 8.03 -15.24
N SER A 454 19.54 8.19 -14.18
CA SER A 454 19.05 8.74 -12.90
C SER A 454 18.41 10.14 -13.02
N PRO A 455 19.00 11.11 -13.75
CA PRO A 455 18.35 12.40 -14.01
C PRO A 455 17.10 12.28 -14.87
N GLN A 456 17.10 11.41 -15.88
CA GLN A 456 15.95 11.20 -16.77
C GLN A 456 14.74 10.65 -16.01
N LEU A 457 14.95 9.66 -15.12
CA LEU A 457 13.91 9.12 -14.24
C LEU A 457 13.37 10.19 -13.29
N THR A 458 14.27 10.98 -12.71
CA THR A 458 13.89 12.11 -11.84
C THR A 458 12.99 13.08 -12.60
N THR A 459 13.39 13.54 -13.78
CA THR A 459 12.57 14.42 -14.62
C THR A 459 11.24 13.77 -15.02
N ALA A 460 11.24 12.49 -15.41
CA ALA A 460 10.03 11.77 -15.82
C ALA A 460 8.98 11.78 -14.70
N MET A 461 9.38 11.50 -13.45
CA MET A 461 8.47 11.53 -12.31
C MET A 461 8.08 12.96 -11.90
N GLU A 462 9.05 13.86 -11.76
CA GLU A 462 8.79 15.23 -11.28
C GLU A 462 7.90 16.04 -12.23
N THR A 463 7.93 15.73 -13.53
CA THR A 463 7.22 16.50 -14.58
C THR A 463 6.04 15.78 -15.22
N CYS A 464 5.70 14.56 -14.79
CA CYS A 464 4.58 13.80 -15.35
C CYS A 464 3.24 14.56 -15.27
N ARG A 465 3.14 15.54 -14.35
CA ARG A 465 1.99 16.43 -14.14
C ARG A 465 2.42 17.86 -13.83
N ASN A 466 2.82 18.59 -14.86
CA ASN A 466 3.21 20.01 -14.78
C ASN A 466 2.05 20.98 -14.57
N ASP A 467 0.80 20.52 -14.66
CA ASP A 467 -0.41 21.31 -14.44
C ASP A 467 -0.78 21.49 -12.95
N LEU A 468 -0.02 20.87 -12.04
CA LEU A 468 -0.24 20.98 -10.61
C LEU A 468 0.33 22.28 -10.03
N ARG A 469 -0.33 22.77 -8.98
CA ARG A 469 0.09 23.95 -8.19
C ARG A 469 1.29 23.66 -7.28
N VAL A 470 1.72 22.40 -7.22
CA VAL A 470 2.77 21.89 -6.34
C VAL A 470 3.80 21.11 -7.14
N LYS A 471 5.08 21.25 -6.79
CA LYS A 471 6.18 20.47 -7.37
C LYS A 471 6.14 19.04 -6.85
N LEU A 472 6.51 18.05 -7.66
CA LEU A 472 6.47 16.64 -7.28
C LEU A 472 7.87 16.07 -7.00
N PHE A 473 8.56 16.58 -5.97
CA PHE A 473 9.93 16.14 -5.68
C PHE A 473 10.05 14.64 -5.41
N VAL A 474 11.15 14.05 -5.90
CA VAL A 474 11.49 12.63 -5.71
C VAL A 474 12.79 12.45 -4.93
N LYS A 475 12.95 11.26 -4.35
CA LYS A 475 14.20 10.80 -3.73
C LYS A 475 14.68 9.59 -4.49
N LEU A 476 15.94 9.62 -4.90
CA LEU A 476 16.58 8.54 -5.64
C LEU A 476 17.68 7.89 -4.81
N LYS A 477 17.73 6.57 -4.84
CA LYS A 477 18.83 5.76 -4.30
C LYS A 477 19.22 4.71 -5.32
N CYS A 478 20.49 4.31 -5.31
CA CYS A 478 21.00 3.25 -6.17
C CYS A 478 21.81 2.26 -5.36
N GLY A 479 21.77 0.99 -5.77
CA GLY A 479 22.43 -0.11 -5.05
C GLY A 479 22.44 -1.38 -5.89
N LYS A 480 23.08 -2.42 -5.35
CA LYS A 480 23.07 -3.76 -5.96
C LYS A 480 21.90 -4.60 -5.47
N THR A 481 21.37 -4.27 -4.30
CA THR A 481 20.21 -4.93 -3.71
C THR A 481 19.11 -3.93 -3.35
N TRP A 482 17.92 -4.40 -3.00
CA TRP A 482 16.83 -3.52 -2.55
C TRP A 482 17.01 -3.03 -1.10
N ASP A 483 17.79 -3.73 -0.27
CA ASP A 483 18.23 -3.20 1.05
C ASP A 483 19.33 -2.11 0.92
N ILE A 484 19.74 -1.89 -0.34
CA ILE A 484 20.69 -0.96 -0.97
C ILE A 484 22.14 -1.42 -0.89
#